data_AF-A0A354BA41-F1
#
_entry.id   AF-A0A354BA41-F1
#
_cell.length_a   1.000
_cell.length_b   1.000
_cell.length_c   1.000
_cell.angle_alpha   90.00
_cell.angle_beta   90.00
_cell.angle_gamma   90.00
#
_symmetry.space_group_name_H-M   'P 1'
#
loop_
_entity.id
_entity.type
_entity.pdbx_description
1 polymer ?
#
loop_
_entity_poly.entity_id
_entity_poly.type
_entity_poly.pdbx_seq_one_letter_code
_entity_poly.pdbx_strand_id
1 'polypeptide(L)'
;MAKRKKKNRIAADVSPSLPPVQPGLLSPTRRVPADIARPPYAVTGDPGPSISSLTRTPDELAAMRRTGAAAAEILLRAGEMVRPGVTTDKIDEFVHQACIDAGGYPSPLNYRGYPKSVCTSVNEVICHGIPDSRPLADGDIINIDVTLYMHGVHGDTSTTFLVGDVDEPSFRLVKETARSLNLGIAAVHPGGAVNE
;
A
#
# COMPACT_ATOMS: atom_id res chain seq x y z
N MET A 1 5.93 -6.70 48.56
CA MET A 1 5.23 -5.64 47.81
C MET A 1 6.23 -4.91 46.92
N ALA A 2 6.32 -5.24 45.63
CA ALA A 2 7.13 -4.49 44.68
C ALA A 2 6.21 -3.54 43.89
N LYS A 3 6.28 -2.24 44.20
CA LYS A 3 5.54 -1.21 43.47
C LYS A 3 6.10 -1.14 42.04
N ARG A 4 5.36 -1.70 41.08
CA ARG A 4 5.61 -1.56 39.64
C ARG A 4 5.62 -0.06 39.32
N LYS A 5 6.81 0.52 39.09
CA LYS A 5 6.96 1.90 38.62
C LYS A 5 6.14 2.02 37.33
N LYS A 6 5.06 2.79 37.35
CA LYS A 6 4.40 3.25 36.12
C LYS A 6 5.48 3.99 35.34
N LYS A 7 5.99 3.38 34.26
CA LYS A 7 6.70 4.15 33.23
C LYS A 7 5.70 5.19 32.78
N ASN A 8 5.96 6.47 33.06
CA ASN A 8 5.32 7.56 32.36
C ASN A 8 5.59 7.30 30.88
N ARG A 9 4.61 6.73 30.18
CA ARG A 9 4.57 6.82 28.74
C ARG A 9 4.43 8.31 28.49
N ILE A 10 5.54 8.96 28.18
CA ILE A 10 5.51 10.21 27.44
C ILE A 10 4.77 9.79 26.17
N ALA A 11 3.46 10.03 26.13
CA ALA A 11 2.82 10.23 24.85
C ALA A 11 3.61 11.40 24.29
N ALA A 12 4.53 11.11 23.37
CA ALA A 12 5.11 12.17 22.58
C ALA A 12 3.90 12.93 22.04
N ASP A 13 3.90 14.23 22.27
CA ASP A 13 2.94 15.16 21.70
C ASP A 13 3.15 15.12 20.19
N VAL A 14 2.61 14.08 19.54
CA VAL A 14 2.64 13.92 18.09
C VAL A 14 1.68 14.99 17.61
N SER A 15 2.25 16.11 17.19
CA SER A 15 1.47 17.19 16.60
C SER A 15 0.73 16.61 15.39
N PRO A 16 -0.59 16.83 15.29
CA PRO A 16 -1.31 16.43 14.09
C PRO A 16 -0.69 17.11 12.87
N SER A 17 -0.90 16.55 11.68
CA SER A 17 -0.57 17.27 10.46
C SER A 17 -1.27 18.63 10.45
N LEU A 18 -0.53 19.67 10.09
CA LEU A 18 -1.03 21.05 10.06
C LEU A 18 -0.87 21.63 8.65
N PRO A 19 -1.97 21.83 7.91
CA PRO A 19 -3.35 21.42 8.25
C PRO A 19 -3.54 19.90 8.19
N PRO A 20 -4.56 19.35 8.89
CA PRO A 20 -4.90 17.93 8.78
C PRO A 20 -5.28 17.55 7.35
N VAL A 21 -4.98 16.32 6.95
CA VAL A 21 -5.38 15.79 5.65
C VAL A 21 -6.91 15.79 5.55
N GLN A 22 -7.41 16.39 4.46
CA GLN A 22 -8.84 16.43 4.13
C GLN A 22 -9.08 15.67 2.83
N PRO A 23 -10.22 14.98 2.68
CA PRO A 23 -10.58 14.30 1.44
C PRO A 23 -10.82 15.32 0.32
N GLY A 24 -10.24 15.03 -0.84
CA GLY A 24 -10.46 15.73 -2.10
C GLY A 24 -11.63 15.17 -2.91
N LEU A 25 -11.74 15.62 -4.16
CA LEU A 25 -12.71 15.10 -5.12
C LEU A 25 -12.22 13.79 -5.73
N LEU A 26 -13.12 12.84 -5.94
CA LEU A 26 -12.84 11.58 -6.60
C LEU A 26 -13.12 11.67 -8.09
N SER A 27 -12.17 11.27 -8.93
CA SER A 27 -12.46 11.01 -10.34
C SER A 27 -13.27 9.70 -10.51
N PRO A 28 -13.99 9.51 -11.64
CA PRO A 28 -14.74 8.28 -11.91
C PRO A 28 -13.88 7.01 -11.82
N THR A 29 -14.51 5.88 -11.50
CA THR A 29 -13.84 4.57 -11.48
C THR A 29 -13.29 4.23 -12.87
N ARG A 30 -12.02 3.84 -12.91
CA ARG A 30 -11.30 3.48 -14.14
C ARG A 30 -11.69 2.09 -14.63
N ARG A 31 -11.73 1.89 -15.95
CA ARG A 31 -12.19 0.64 -16.57
C ARG A 31 -11.01 -0.29 -16.84
N VAL A 32 -11.17 -1.56 -16.47
CA VAL A 32 -10.24 -2.63 -16.81
C VAL A 32 -10.68 -3.31 -18.12
N PRO A 33 -9.80 -3.49 -19.13
CA PRO A 33 -10.10 -4.20 -20.37
C PRO A 33 -10.66 -5.61 -20.17
N ALA A 34 -11.51 -6.07 -21.09
CA ALA A 34 -12.27 -7.33 -20.93
C ALA A 34 -11.38 -8.57 -20.89
N ASP A 35 -10.25 -8.55 -21.59
CA ASP A 35 -9.25 -9.60 -21.72
C ASP A 35 -8.35 -9.80 -20.49
N ILE A 36 -8.32 -8.84 -19.56
CA ILE A 36 -7.60 -8.98 -18.29
C ILE A 36 -8.36 -9.94 -17.37
N ALA A 37 -7.64 -10.96 -16.86
CA ALA A 37 -8.17 -11.90 -15.88
C ALA A 37 -8.56 -11.16 -14.58
N ARG A 38 -9.74 -11.46 -14.04
CA ARG A 38 -10.32 -10.77 -12.88
C ARG A 38 -10.36 -11.65 -11.65
N PRO A 39 -10.09 -11.11 -10.45
CA PRO A 39 -10.37 -11.83 -9.21
C PRO A 39 -11.88 -12.02 -9.02
N PRO A 40 -12.33 -12.99 -8.19
CA PRO A 40 -13.75 -13.31 -8.01
C PRO A 40 -14.62 -12.13 -7.55
N TYR A 41 -14.04 -11.17 -6.84
CA TYR A 41 -14.74 -9.99 -6.33
C TYR A 41 -14.81 -8.82 -7.31
N ALA A 42 -14.18 -8.87 -8.48
CA ALA A 42 -14.08 -7.70 -9.37
C ALA A 42 -15.45 -7.10 -9.76
N VAL A 43 -16.50 -7.94 -9.79
CA VAL A 43 -17.87 -7.51 -10.09
C VAL A 43 -18.67 -7.22 -8.82
N THR A 44 -18.65 -8.14 -7.85
CA THR A 44 -19.52 -8.09 -6.66
C THR A 44 -18.97 -7.23 -5.53
N GLY A 45 -17.66 -7.01 -5.53
CA GLY A 45 -16.88 -6.47 -4.42
C GLY A 45 -16.74 -7.39 -3.20
N ASP A 46 -17.37 -8.56 -3.20
CA ASP A 46 -17.26 -9.52 -2.11
C ASP A 46 -16.20 -10.59 -2.45
N PRO A 47 -15.06 -10.64 -1.72
CA PRO A 47 -14.05 -11.68 -1.92
C PRO A 47 -14.51 -13.06 -1.42
N GLY A 48 -15.61 -13.13 -0.67
CA GLY A 48 -16.06 -14.37 -0.05
C GLY A 48 -15.09 -14.87 1.04
N PRO A 49 -15.25 -16.13 1.48
CA PRO A 49 -14.39 -16.72 2.48
C PRO A 49 -12.97 -16.97 1.93
N SER A 50 -11.96 -16.84 2.79
CA SER A 50 -10.61 -17.28 2.47
C SER A 50 -10.57 -18.81 2.40
N ILE A 51 -10.42 -19.34 1.20
CA ILE A 51 -10.34 -20.78 0.91
C ILE A 51 -8.93 -21.22 0.52
N SER A 52 -7.92 -20.35 0.67
CA SER A 52 -6.57 -20.62 0.18
C SER A 52 -5.78 -21.55 1.13
N SER A 53 -5.13 -22.57 0.57
CA SER A 53 -4.16 -23.40 1.29
C SER A 53 -2.99 -22.56 1.80
N LEU A 54 -2.50 -22.85 3.02
CA LEU A 54 -1.27 -22.26 3.55
C LEU A 54 -0.01 -22.79 2.84
N THR A 55 -0.09 -23.99 2.26
CA THR A 55 1.01 -24.60 1.49
C THR A 55 0.79 -24.36 0.01
N ARG A 56 1.78 -23.80 -0.67
CA ARG A 56 1.75 -23.46 -2.10
C ARG A 56 2.47 -24.51 -2.92
N THR A 57 1.92 -24.81 -4.09
CA THR A 57 2.55 -25.64 -5.11
C THR A 57 3.73 -24.91 -5.77
N PRO A 58 4.66 -25.64 -6.43
CA PRO A 58 5.76 -25.00 -7.16
C PRO A 58 5.30 -23.99 -8.23
N ASP A 59 4.19 -24.27 -8.91
CA ASP A 59 3.63 -23.39 -9.94
C ASP A 59 3.02 -22.12 -9.35
N GLU A 60 2.29 -22.24 -8.23
CA GLU A 60 1.79 -21.07 -7.48
C GLU A 60 2.96 -20.22 -7.00
N LEU A 61 4.03 -20.82 -6.45
CA LEU A 61 5.21 -20.08 -6.02
C LEU A 61 5.90 -19.35 -7.19
N ALA A 62 5.96 -19.98 -8.37
CA ALA A 62 6.51 -19.33 -9.56
C ALA A 62 5.63 -18.16 -10.04
N ALA A 63 4.30 -18.31 -9.99
CA ALA A 63 3.36 -17.24 -10.28
C ALA A 63 3.48 -16.09 -9.27
N MET A 64 3.53 -16.39 -7.97
CA MET A 64 3.67 -15.40 -6.90
C MET A 64 4.96 -14.58 -7.04
N ARG A 65 6.08 -15.21 -7.41
CA ARG A 65 7.34 -14.51 -7.68
C ARG A 65 7.20 -13.51 -8.83
N ARG A 66 6.56 -13.90 -9.94
CA ARG A 66 6.35 -13.01 -11.09
C ARG A 66 5.39 -11.86 -10.76
N THR A 67 4.24 -12.17 -10.15
CA THR A 67 3.24 -11.16 -9.80
C THR A 67 3.74 -10.20 -8.73
N GLY A 68 4.45 -10.70 -7.70
CA GLY A 68 5.08 -9.85 -6.68
C GLY A 68 6.17 -8.95 -7.25
N ALA A 69 7.01 -9.45 -8.17
CA ALA A 69 8.03 -8.64 -8.83
C ALA A 69 7.41 -7.52 -9.68
N ALA A 70 6.35 -7.82 -10.43
CA ALA A 70 5.62 -6.82 -11.22
C ALA A 70 4.97 -5.75 -10.32
N ALA A 71 4.35 -6.14 -9.20
CA ALA A 71 3.80 -5.19 -8.23
C ALA A 71 4.87 -4.27 -7.64
N ALA A 72 6.04 -4.81 -7.31
CA ALA A 72 7.18 -4.03 -6.81
C ALA A 72 7.72 -3.04 -7.87
N GLU A 73 7.80 -3.45 -9.13
CA GLU A 73 8.20 -2.56 -10.23
C GLU A 73 7.21 -1.40 -10.40
N ILE A 74 5.91 -1.69 -10.39
CA ILE A 74 4.85 -0.67 -10.48
C ILE A 74 4.95 0.31 -9.29
N LEU A 75 5.16 -0.20 -8.07
CA LEU A 75 5.32 0.63 -6.87
C LEU A 75 6.52 1.59 -6.99
N LEU A 76 7.68 1.10 -7.45
CA LEU A 76 8.87 1.93 -7.61
C LEU A 76 8.66 3.03 -8.66
N ARG A 77 8.04 2.68 -9.80
CA ARG A 77 7.72 3.66 -10.85
C ARG A 77 6.68 4.68 -10.41
N ALA A 78 5.69 4.27 -9.61
CA ALA A 78 4.74 5.20 -9.00
C ALA A 78 5.45 6.16 -8.03
N GLY A 79 6.45 5.67 -7.30
CA GLY A 79 7.34 6.46 -6.45
C GLY A 79 8.09 7.57 -7.19
N GLU A 80 8.47 7.37 -8.46
CA GLU A 80 9.13 8.40 -9.28
C GLU A 80 8.25 9.63 -9.56
N MET A 81 6.93 9.48 -9.42
CA MET A 81 5.97 10.57 -9.57
C MET A 81 5.84 11.43 -8.30
N VAL A 82 6.34 10.96 -7.17
CA VAL A 82 6.15 11.61 -5.86
C VAL A 82 6.93 12.92 -5.80
N ARG A 83 6.20 14.03 -5.89
CA ARG A 83 6.72 15.40 -5.78
C ARG A 83 5.59 16.39 -5.47
N PRO A 84 5.91 17.58 -4.93
CA PRO A 84 4.91 18.61 -4.68
C PRO A 84 4.04 18.92 -5.91
N GLY A 85 2.73 19.07 -5.69
CA GLY A 85 1.73 19.39 -6.71
C GLY A 85 1.14 18.20 -7.47
N VAL A 86 1.74 17.00 -7.41
CA VAL A 86 1.13 15.78 -7.97
C VAL A 86 -0.04 15.36 -7.09
N THR A 87 -1.18 15.01 -7.69
CA THR A 87 -2.34 14.54 -6.95
C THR A 87 -2.29 13.03 -6.77
N THR A 88 -2.84 12.51 -5.68
CA THR A 88 -2.92 11.07 -5.45
C THR A 88 -3.72 10.36 -6.55
N ASP A 89 -4.74 11.01 -7.13
CA ASP A 89 -5.47 10.45 -8.29
C ASP A 89 -4.62 10.31 -9.57
N LYS A 90 -3.54 11.09 -9.73
CA LYS A 90 -2.59 10.91 -10.86
C LYS A 90 -1.67 9.72 -10.61
N ILE A 91 -1.35 9.43 -9.34
CA ILE A 91 -0.64 8.22 -8.96
C ILE A 91 -1.53 6.99 -9.21
N ASP A 92 -2.81 7.06 -8.84
CA ASP A 92 -3.81 6.02 -9.18
C ASP A 92 -3.94 5.79 -10.68
N GLU A 93 -3.99 6.85 -11.48
CA GLU A 93 -4.01 6.76 -12.95
C GLU A 93 -2.85 5.93 -13.49
N PHE A 94 -1.65 6.27 -13.05
CA PHE A 94 -0.43 5.58 -13.45
C PHE A 94 -0.44 4.13 -13.00
N VAL A 95 -0.73 3.86 -11.72
CA VAL A 95 -0.75 2.49 -11.18
C VAL A 95 -1.82 1.65 -11.87
N HIS A 96 -3.00 2.22 -12.14
CA HIS A 96 -4.04 1.55 -12.90
C HIS A 96 -3.52 1.11 -14.27
N GLN A 97 -2.97 2.04 -15.05
CA GLN A 97 -2.48 1.75 -16.40
C GLN A 97 -1.32 0.75 -16.36
N ALA A 98 -0.38 0.90 -15.42
CA ALA A 98 0.76 0.01 -15.28
C ALA A 98 0.35 -1.43 -14.89
N CYS A 99 -0.73 -1.60 -14.09
CA CYS A 99 -1.33 -2.92 -13.86
C CYS A 99 -1.85 -3.54 -15.16
N ILE A 100 -2.58 -2.75 -15.97
CA ILE A 100 -3.12 -3.22 -17.25
C ILE A 100 -2.00 -3.59 -18.22
N ASP A 101 -0.98 -2.74 -18.34
CA ASP A 101 0.17 -2.98 -19.22
C ASP A 101 0.97 -4.22 -18.81
N ALA A 102 1.01 -4.54 -17.51
CA ALA A 102 1.58 -5.78 -16.99
C ALA A 102 0.69 -7.02 -17.23
N GLY A 103 -0.52 -6.85 -17.78
CA GLY A 103 -1.47 -7.94 -18.01
C GLY A 103 -2.23 -8.37 -16.75
N GLY A 104 -2.33 -7.51 -15.73
CA GLY A 104 -2.97 -7.81 -14.47
C GLY A 104 -4.09 -6.84 -14.07
N TYR A 105 -4.87 -7.25 -13.07
CA TYR A 105 -5.95 -6.46 -12.50
C TYR A 105 -5.46 -5.75 -11.22
N PRO A 106 -5.72 -4.44 -11.04
CA PRO A 106 -5.40 -3.76 -9.79
C PRO A 106 -6.31 -4.26 -8.66
N SER A 107 -5.78 -5.09 -7.77
CA SER A 107 -6.57 -5.84 -6.77
C SER A 107 -7.44 -4.98 -5.85
N PRO A 108 -7.03 -3.77 -5.42
CA PRO A 108 -7.89 -2.92 -4.60
C PRO A 108 -9.19 -2.53 -5.31
N LEU A 109 -9.21 -2.50 -6.64
CA LEU A 109 -10.35 -2.02 -7.40
C LEU A 109 -11.59 -2.89 -7.15
N ASN A 110 -12.63 -2.26 -6.63
CA ASN A 110 -13.89 -2.85 -6.19
C ASN A 110 -13.77 -3.84 -5.02
N TYR A 111 -12.58 -4.08 -4.44
CA TYR A 111 -12.46 -4.94 -3.26
C TYR A 111 -13.21 -4.33 -2.07
N ARG A 112 -14.29 -4.98 -1.63
CA ARG A 112 -15.25 -4.45 -0.65
C ARG A 112 -15.79 -3.06 -1.00
N GLY A 113 -15.92 -2.78 -2.31
CA GLY A 113 -16.38 -1.49 -2.82
C GLY A 113 -15.30 -0.38 -2.81
N TYR A 114 -14.03 -0.71 -2.59
CA TYR A 114 -12.95 0.27 -2.68
C TYR A 114 -12.86 0.87 -4.10
N PRO A 115 -12.86 2.20 -4.26
CA PRO A 115 -13.20 2.84 -5.55
C PRO A 115 -12.02 3.05 -6.51
N LYS A 116 -10.80 2.76 -6.07
CA LYS A 116 -9.54 3.08 -6.77
C LYS A 116 -8.64 1.85 -6.91
N SER A 117 -7.56 2.00 -7.66
CA SER A 117 -6.67 0.91 -8.09
C SER A 117 -5.49 0.70 -7.15
N VAL A 118 -5.24 1.66 -6.26
CA VAL A 118 -4.10 1.73 -5.33
C VAL A 118 -4.54 2.47 -4.08
N CYS A 119 -3.93 2.22 -2.92
CA CYS A 119 -4.10 3.09 -1.77
C CYS A 119 -2.98 4.14 -1.71
N THR A 120 -3.33 5.38 -1.35
CA THR A 120 -2.38 6.47 -1.14
C THR A 120 -2.64 7.11 0.22
N SER A 121 -1.77 6.86 1.19
CA SER A 121 -1.97 7.25 2.59
C SER A 121 -0.96 8.33 2.96
N VAL A 122 -1.44 9.58 3.03
CA VAL A 122 -0.60 10.76 3.31
C VAL A 122 -0.62 11.06 4.80
N ASN A 123 0.56 11.33 5.37
CA ASN A 123 0.77 11.79 6.74
C ASN A 123 0.04 10.98 7.83
N GLU A 124 -0.99 11.53 8.49
CA GLU A 124 -1.72 10.87 9.58
C GLU A 124 -2.64 9.72 9.11
N VAL A 125 -2.84 9.57 7.80
CA VAL A 125 -3.58 8.45 7.22
C VAL A 125 -2.74 7.17 7.37
N ILE A 126 -3.17 6.27 8.26
CA ILE A 126 -2.43 5.04 8.57
C ILE A 126 -2.36 4.09 7.37
N CYS A 127 -3.52 3.81 6.76
CA CYS A 127 -3.64 2.93 5.61
C CYS A 127 -4.95 3.20 4.86
N HIS A 128 -5.08 2.61 3.66
CA HIS A 128 -6.29 2.65 2.84
C HIS A 128 -6.78 4.06 2.47
N GLY A 129 -5.89 5.05 2.41
CA GLY A 129 -6.23 6.36 1.86
C GLY A 129 -6.71 6.23 0.41
N ILE A 130 -7.81 6.90 0.07
CA ILE A 130 -8.41 6.85 -1.28
C ILE A 130 -7.75 7.92 -2.15
N PRO A 131 -7.15 7.56 -3.30
CA PRO A 131 -6.67 8.53 -4.28
C PRO A 131 -7.73 9.54 -4.69
N ASP A 132 -7.39 10.82 -4.62
CA ASP A 132 -8.28 11.96 -4.80
C ASP A 132 -7.56 13.18 -5.42
N SER A 133 -8.27 14.31 -5.48
CA SER A 133 -7.74 15.55 -6.05
C SER A 133 -6.74 16.30 -5.15
N ARG A 134 -6.37 15.80 -3.97
CA ARG A 134 -5.41 16.46 -3.07
C ARG A 134 -4.03 16.48 -3.71
N PRO A 135 -3.41 17.65 -3.96
CA PRO A 135 -2.01 17.71 -4.34
C PRO A 135 -1.13 17.37 -3.14
N LEU A 136 -0.04 16.65 -3.38
CA LEU A 136 1.03 16.46 -2.40
C LEU A 136 1.70 17.81 -2.11
N ALA A 137 1.98 18.08 -0.84
CA ALA A 137 2.70 19.26 -0.39
C ALA A 137 4.16 18.94 -0.12
N ASP A 138 5.04 19.94 -0.26
CA ASP A 138 6.42 19.84 0.23
C ASP A 138 6.41 19.55 1.73
N GLY A 139 7.19 18.57 2.16
CA GLY A 139 7.23 18.08 3.54
C GLY A 139 6.25 16.94 3.87
N ASP A 140 5.33 16.57 2.97
CA ASP A 140 4.48 15.38 3.16
C ASP A 140 5.31 14.09 3.16
N ILE A 141 4.78 13.05 3.81
CA ILE A 141 5.14 11.65 3.53
C ILE A 141 3.91 10.91 3.00
N ILE A 142 4.12 10.01 2.04
CA ILE A 142 3.04 9.25 1.41
C ILE A 142 3.38 7.77 1.30
N ASN A 143 2.54 6.91 1.87
CA ASN A 143 2.56 5.49 1.56
C ASN A 143 1.76 5.22 0.28
N ILE A 144 2.35 4.46 -0.65
CA ILE A 144 1.67 3.92 -1.83
C ILE A 144 1.61 2.41 -1.65
N ASP A 145 0.41 1.84 -1.77
CA ASP A 145 0.14 0.41 -1.56
C ASP A 145 -0.41 -0.24 -2.83
N VAL A 146 0.43 -1.04 -3.48
CA VAL A 146 0.17 -1.68 -4.77
C VAL A 146 -0.08 -3.16 -4.58
N THR A 147 -1.26 -3.59 -5.00
CA THR A 147 -1.60 -5.02 -5.06
C THR A 147 -2.05 -5.41 -6.48
N LEU A 148 -1.33 -6.30 -7.14
CA LEU A 148 -1.60 -6.76 -8.51
C LEU A 148 -2.17 -8.18 -8.50
N TYR A 149 -3.25 -8.43 -9.24
CA TYR A 149 -3.76 -9.77 -9.53
C TYR A 149 -3.34 -10.19 -10.93
N MET A 150 -2.52 -11.25 -11.03
CA MET A 150 -2.02 -11.78 -12.29
C MET A 150 -1.72 -13.26 -12.12
N HIS A 151 -1.97 -14.07 -13.17
CA HIS A 151 -1.75 -15.51 -13.17
C HIS A 151 -2.45 -16.27 -12.03
N GLY A 152 -3.63 -15.80 -11.61
CA GLY A 152 -4.42 -16.45 -10.55
C GLY A 152 -3.98 -16.14 -9.12
N VAL A 153 -2.95 -15.30 -8.92
CA VAL A 153 -2.42 -14.94 -7.59
C VAL A 153 -2.32 -13.43 -7.42
N HIS A 154 -2.24 -12.98 -6.16
CA HIS A 154 -2.00 -11.58 -5.81
C HIS A 154 -0.53 -11.37 -5.44
N GLY A 155 0.05 -10.25 -5.86
CA GLY A 155 1.32 -9.72 -5.37
C GLY A 155 1.07 -8.40 -4.68
N ASP A 156 1.54 -8.24 -3.45
CA ASP A 156 1.17 -7.13 -2.56
C ASP A 156 2.41 -6.48 -1.96
N THR A 157 2.52 -5.15 -2.07
CA THR A 157 3.68 -4.41 -1.56
C THR A 157 3.38 -2.92 -1.42
N SER A 158 3.93 -2.30 -0.38
CA SER A 158 3.83 -0.87 -0.15
C SER A 158 5.14 -0.30 0.40
N THR A 159 5.33 1.00 0.23
CA THR A 159 6.40 1.73 0.92
C THR A 159 6.02 3.21 1.07
N THR A 160 6.68 3.89 2.00
CA THR A 160 6.49 5.32 2.25
C THR A 160 7.57 6.14 1.56
N PHE A 161 7.14 7.08 0.74
CA PHE A 161 7.98 8.03 0.01
C PHE A 161 7.97 9.40 0.68
N LEU A 162 9.06 10.15 0.49
CA LEU A 162 9.23 11.51 0.98
C LEU A 162 8.82 12.49 -0.12
N VAL A 163 8.03 13.52 0.20
CA VAL A 163 7.64 14.54 -0.76
C VAL A 163 8.48 15.80 -0.55
N GLY A 164 9.44 16.03 -1.45
CA GLY A 164 10.31 17.21 -1.37
C GLY A 164 11.20 17.20 -0.12
N ASP A 165 11.27 18.32 0.61
CA ASP A 165 12.09 18.45 1.83
C ASP A 165 11.26 18.11 3.09
N VAL A 166 11.53 16.96 3.70
CA VAL A 166 10.80 16.46 4.87
C VAL A 166 11.55 16.77 6.16
N ASP A 167 10.80 17.02 7.24
CA ASP A 167 11.41 17.23 8.54
C ASP A 167 12.10 15.96 9.10
N GLU A 168 13.07 16.18 9.99
CA GLU A 168 13.84 15.10 10.63
C GLU A 168 12.96 14.07 11.37
N PRO A 169 11.89 14.46 12.11
CA PRO A 169 10.96 13.50 12.70
C PRO A 169 10.29 12.57 11.67
N SER A 170 9.79 13.10 10.57
CA SER A 170 9.10 12.35 9.51
C SER A 170 10.08 11.45 8.76
N PHE A 171 11.26 11.97 8.42
CA PHE A 171 12.34 11.17 7.84
C PHE A 171 12.70 9.98 8.73
N ARG A 172 12.86 10.22 10.04
CA ARG A 172 13.18 9.18 11.02
C ARG A 172 12.07 8.15 11.13
N LEU A 173 10.80 8.57 11.13
CA LEU A 173 9.66 7.66 11.16
C LEU A 173 9.69 6.70 9.96
N VAL A 174 9.88 7.22 8.75
CA VAL A 174 9.95 6.42 7.52
C VAL A 174 11.12 5.43 7.61
N LYS A 175 12.30 5.90 8.03
CA LYS A 175 13.50 5.07 8.17
C LYS A 175 13.33 3.94 9.19
N GLU A 176 12.82 4.22 10.38
CA GLU A 176 12.63 3.20 11.43
C GLU A 176 11.49 2.23 11.08
N THR A 177 10.49 2.66 10.32
CA THR A 177 9.44 1.78 9.77
C THR A 177 10.04 0.77 8.80
N ALA A 178 10.85 1.23 7.84
CA ALA A 178 11.55 0.35 6.90
C ALA A 178 12.53 -0.61 7.60
N ARG A 179 13.24 -0.12 8.63
CA ARG A 179 14.10 -0.98 9.46
C ARG A 179 13.30 -2.06 10.18
N SER A 180 12.15 -1.71 10.77
CA SER A 180 11.29 -2.64 11.49
C SER A 180 10.75 -3.73 10.58
N LEU A 181 10.33 -3.38 9.36
CA LEU A 181 9.93 -4.34 8.33
C LEU A 181 11.05 -5.34 8.02
N ASN A 182 12.28 -4.85 7.78
CA ASN A 182 13.42 -5.70 7.46
C ASN A 182 13.80 -6.64 8.62
N LEU A 183 13.67 -6.20 9.88
CA LEU A 183 13.87 -7.05 11.04
C LEU A 183 12.81 -8.16 11.12
N GLY A 184 11.55 -7.83 10.85
CA GLY A 184 10.46 -8.80 10.76
C GLY A 184 10.71 -9.86 9.68
N ILE A 185 11.13 -9.43 8.49
CA ILE A 185 11.50 -10.33 7.38
C ILE A 185 12.66 -11.25 7.79
N ALA A 186 13.69 -10.72 8.44
CA ALA A 186 14.85 -11.49 8.87
C ALA A 186 14.53 -12.55 9.95
N ALA A 187 13.44 -12.38 10.69
CA ALA A 187 12.97 -13.35 11.68
C ALA A 187 12.19 -14.52 11.07
N VAL A 188 11.76 -14.44 9.80
CA VAL A 188 10.94 -15.48 9.16
C VAL A 188 11.76 -16.74 8.87
N HIS A 189 11.38 -17.86 9.49
CA HIS A 189 11.93 -19.19 9.20
C HIS A 189 10.91 -20.31 9.45
N PRO A 190 11.10 -21.52 8.89
CA PRO A 190 10.24 -22.67 9.20
C PRO A 190 10.18 -22.95 10.70
N GLY A 191 8.97 -23.14 11.24
CA GLY A 191 8.74 -23.38 12.67
C GLY A 191 8.81 -22.15 13.57
N GLY A 192 9.09 -20.96 13.03
CA GLY A 192 9.02 -19.70 13.79
C GLY A 192 7.59 -19.33 14.19
N ALA A 193 7.43 -18.68 15.33
CA ALA A 193 6.14 -18.16 15.78
C ALA A 193 5.83 -16.82 15.06
N VAL A 194 4.57 -16.63 14.67
CA VAL A 194 4.12 -15.39 13.99
C VAL A 194 3.86 -14.24 14.99
N ASN A 195 3.65 -14.58 16.28
CA ASN A 195 3.18 -13.64 17.31
C ASN A 195 4.25 -13.30 18.37
N GLU A 196 5.53 -13.60 18.10
CA GLU A 196 6.68 -13.32 18.98
C GLU A 196 7.63 -12.33 18.33
#